data_AF-B5I3U0-F1
#
_entry.id   AF-B5I3U0-F1
#
_cell.length_a   1.000
_cell.length_b   1.000
_cell.length_c   1.000
_cell.angle_alpha   90.00
_cell.angle_beta   90.00
_cell.angle_gamma   90.00
#
_symmetry.space_group_name_H-M   'P 1'
#
loop_
_entity.id
_entity.type
_entity.pdbx_description
1 polymer ?
#
loop_
_entity_poly.entity_id
_entity_poly.type
_entity_poly.pdbx_seq_one_letter_code
_entity_poly.pdbx_strand_id
1 'polypeptide(L)'
;MRLLGRSGDGAAAEDFGFLGLLLAGDRDIAGFVERTIGQVVAYDERRGTDLLRTLDAYFTCGMSPARTKDELHVHVNTVAQRLERVGRLLGEDWQSPARALEIQLALRLHRLSAPPRH
;
A
#
# COMPACT_ATOMS: atom_id res chain seq x y z
N MET A 1 -26.29 -25.70 16.04
CA MET A 1 -25.09 -26.30 15.42
C MET A 1 -23.90 -25.48 15.86
N ARG A 2 -23.18 -25.96 16.88
CA ARG A 2 -22.04 -25.28 17.52
C ARG A 2 -20.79 -26.00 17.03
N LEU A 3 -20.00 -25.34 16.18
CA LEU A 3 -18.72 -25.85 15.69
C LEU A 3 -17.93 -24.64 15.18
N LEU A 4 -17.13 -24.05 16.07
CA LEU A 4 -15.76 -23.68 15.74
C LEU A 4 -15.03 -23.41 17.07
N GLY A 5 -14.42 -24.47 17.57
CA GLY A 5 -13.26 -24.36 18.42
C GLY A 5 -12.03 -24.64 17.57
N ARG A 6 -10.94 -23.95 17.91
CA ARG A 6 -9.54 -24.10 17.45
C ARG A 6 -9.09 -23.20 16.30
N SER A 7 -8.42 -22.12 16.73
CA SER A 7 -6.99 -21.91 16.46
C SER A 7 -6.55 -22.14 15.01
N GLY A 8 -6.89 -21.17 14.15
CA GLY A 8 -6.35 -21.05 12.79
C GLY A 8 -6.41 -19.63 12.20
N ASP A 9 -6.95 -18.65 12.93
CA ASP A 9 -7.34 -17.35 12.36
C ASP A 9 -6.17 -16.45 11.92
N GLY A 10 -4.96 -16.66 12.45
CA GLY A 10 -3.79 -15.88 12.03
C GLY A 10 -3.37 -16.15 10.58
N ALA A 11 -3.37 -17.43 10.19
CA ALA A 11 -2.86 -17.84 8.87
C ALA A 11 -3.84 -17.50 7.73
N ALA A 12 -5.15 -17.49 7.99
CA ALA A 12 -6.12 -17.11 6.97
C ALA A 12 -6.11 -15.59 6.70
N ALA A 13 -5.88 -14.75 7.70
CA ALA A 13 -5.86 -13.30 7.51
C ALA A 13 -4.72 -12.84 6.57
N GLU A 14 -3.62 -13.57 6.55
CA GLU A 14 -2.47 -13.33 5.66
C GLU A 14 -2.82 -13.61 4.19
N ASP A 15 -3.64 -14.64 3.94
CA ASP A 15 -4.06 -15.05 2.59
C ASP A 15 -5.20 -14.19 2.00
N PHE A 16 -6.01 -13.54 2.85
CA PHE A 16 -7.18 -12.75 2.42
C PHE A 16 -6.95 -11.23 2.39
N GLY A 17 -5.74 -10.75 2.69
CA GLY A 17 -5.40 -9.33 2.59
C GLY A 17 -6.30 -8.42 3.43
N PHE A 18 -6.90 -7.39 2.83
CA PHE A 18 -7.80 -6.48 3.57
C PHE A 18 -9.05 -7.18 4.15
N LEU A 19 -9.58 -8.21 3.48
CA LEU A 19 -10.71 -8.98 4.01
C LEU A 19 -10.32 -9.75 5.27
N GLY A 20 -9.09 -10.27 5.31
CA GLY A 20 -8.50 -10.86 6.51
C GLY A 20 -8.46 -9.88 7.68
N LEU A 21 -8.02 -8.64 7.42
CA LEU A 21 -8.03 -7.56 8.43
C LEU A 21 -9.43 -7.22 8.94
N LEU A 22 -10.44 -7.19 8.06
CA LEU A 22 -11.81 -6.86 8.44
C LEU A 22 -12.48 -7.95 9.28
N LEU A 23 -12.10 -9.22 9.04
CA LEU A 23 -12.70 -10.41 9.66
C LEU A 23 -12.02 -10.84 10.96
N ALA A 24 -10.71 -10.60 11.11
CA ALA A 24 -9.91 -11.14 12.22
C ALA A 24 -10.23 -10.54 13.61
N GLY A 25 -11.06 -9.49 13.71
CA GLY A 25 -11.50 -8.91 14.99
C GLY A 25 -10.41 -8.15 15.77
N ASP A 26 -9.16 -8.58 15.67
CA ASP A 26 -7.98 -7.89 16.18
C ASP A 26 -7.32 -7.07 15.05
N ARG A 27 -7.37 -5.75 15.21
CA ARG A 27 -7.08 -4.77 14.17
C ARG A 27 -5.57 -4.55 14.05
N ASP A 28 -4.83 -5.52 13.52
CA ASP A 28 -3.40 -5.37 13.18
C ASP A 28 -3.20 -4.44 11.96
N ILE A 29 -3.56 -3.17 12.14
CA ILE A 29 -3.44 -2.11 11.13
C ILE A 29 -1.96 -1.88 10.82
N ALA A 30 -1.10 -1.86 11.84
CA ALA A 30 0.32 -1.64 11.67
C ALA A 30 0.97 -2.75 10.84
N GLY A 31 0.68 -4.02 11.14
CA GLY A 31 1.19 -5.13 10.36
C GLY A 31 0.59 -5.19 8.96
N PHE A 32 -0.68 -4.81 8.74
CA PHE A 32 -1.23 -4.66 7.40
C PHE A 32 -0.46 -3.61 6.58
N VAL A 33 -0.25 -2.41 7.14
CA VAL A 33 0.52 -1.34 6.48
C VAL A 33 1.93 -1.82 6.15
N GLU A 34 2.60 -2.49 7.10
CA GLU A 34 3.95 -3.00 6.92
C GLU A 34 4.03 -4.06 5.80
N ARG A 35 3.12 -5.05 5.81
CA ARG A 35 3.08 -6.10 4.78
C ARG A 35 2.72 -5.56 3.39
N THR A 36 1.90 -4.52 3.30
CA THR A 36 1.41 -3.99 2.02
C THR A 36 2.33 -2.94 1.40
N ILE A 37 2.88 -2.01 2.19
CA ILE A 37 3.70 -0.89 1.67
C ILE A 37 5.03 -0.69 2.43
N GLY A 38 5.34 -1.48 3.45
CA GLY A 38 6.55 -1.31 4.28
C GLY A 38 7.84 -1.34 3.47
N GLN A 39 7.93 -2.15 2.42
CA GLN A 39 9.09 -2.16 1.53
C GLN A 39 9.28 -0.84 0.77
N VAL A 40 8.20 -0.13 0.44
CA VAL A 40 8.25 1.20 -0.20
C VAL A 40 8.65 2.26 0.82
N VAL A 41 8.08 2.21 2.04
CA VAL A 41 8.46 3.08 3.16
C VAL A 41 9.95 2.98 3.44
N ALA A 42 10.45 1.76 3.68
CA ALA A 42 11.86 1.51 3.96
C ALA A 42 12.77 1.89 2.78
N TYR A 43 12.28 1.83 1.55
CA TYR A 43 13.05 2.29 0.39
C TYR A 43 13.18 3.82 0.38
N ASP A 44 12.08 4.54 0.58
CA ASP A 44 12.08 6.01 0.67
C ASP A 44 12.98 6.50 1.81
N GLU A 45 12.90 5.89 2.99
CA GLU A 45 13.75 6.25 4.14
C GLU A 45 15.24 6.04 3.87
N ARG A 46 15.61 4.93 3.21
CA ARG A 46 17.03 4.62 2.92
C ARG A 46 17.60 5.40 1.76
N ARG A 47 16.77 5.80 0.78
CA ARG A 47 17.23 6.39 -0.48
C ARG A 47 16.86 7.86 -0.64
N GLY A 48 16.05 8.42 0.25
CA GLY A 48 15.52 9.78 0.14
C GLY A 48 14.64 9.97 -1.10
N THR A 49 13.88 8.94 -1.49
CA THR A 49 12.95 9.01 -2.62
C THR A 49 11.54 9.40 -2.16
N ASP A 50 10.64 9.67 -3.13
CA ASP A 50 9.24 10.00 -2.86
C ASP A 50 8.27 8.95 -3.46
N LEU A 51 8.59 7.66 -3.37
CA LEU A 51 7.77 6.61 -3.96
C LEU A 51 6.37 6.54 -3.34
N LEU A 52 6.26 6.69 -2.01
CA LEU A 52 4.95 6.74 -1.33
C LEU A 52 4.10 7.90 -1.83
N ARG A 53 4.68 9.11 -1.94
CA ARG A 53 4.00 10.29 -2.47
C ARG A 53 3.58 10.06 -3.93
N THR A 54 4.43 9.41 -4.72
CA THR A 54 4.10 9.06 -6.11
C THR A 54 2.97 8.05 -6.20
N LEU A 55 2.92 7.04 -5.33
CA LEU A 55 1.80 6.10 -5.27
C LEU A 55 0.47 6.78 -4.89
N ASP A 56 0.46 7.61 -3.84
CA ASP A 56 -0.73 8.33 -3.38
C ASP A 56 -1.29 9.25 -4.48
N ALA A 57 -0.42 10.01 -5.14
CA ALA A 57 -0.81 10.85 -6.28
C ALA A 57 -1.28 10.00 -7.47
N TYR A 58 -0.60 8.90 -7.78
CA TYR A 58 -0.97 8.01 -8.87
C TYR A 58 -2.39 7.44 -8.74
N PHE A 59 -2.73 6.94 -7.56
CA PHE A 59 -4.07 6.45 -7.28
C PHE A 59 -5.12 7.57 -7.29
N THR A 60 -4.80 8.72 -6.68
CA THR A 60 -5.68 9.91 -6.69
C THR A 60 -5.96 10.41 -8.10
N CYS A 61 -4.97 10.34 -8.98
CA CYS A 61 -5.06 10.66 -10.40
C CYS A 61 -5.63 9.51 -11.26
N GLY A 62 -6.33 8.54 -10.65
CA GLY A 62 -6.98 7.43 -11.35
C GLY A 62 -6.01 6.59 -12.17
N MET A 63 -4.84 6.29 -11.60
CA MET A 63 -3.81 5.46 -12.20
C MET A 63 -3.26 5.99 -13.55
N SER A 64 -3.26 7.31 -13.73
CA SER A 64 -2.74 7.97 -14.94
C SER A 64 -1.37 8.61 -14.68
N PRO A 65 -0.27 8.11 -15.27
CA PRO A 65 1.05 8.73 -15.12
C PRO A 65 1.08 10.17 -15.65
N ALA A 66 0.31 10.45 -16.70
CA ALA A 66 0.19 11.79 -17.27
C ALA A 66 -0.40 12.78 -16.28
N ARG A 67 -1.50 12.45 -15.60
CA ARG A 67 -2.09 13.32 -14.57
C ARG A 67 -1.22 13.40 -13.31
N THR A 68 -0.59 12.29 -12.95
CA THR A 68 0.31 12.21 -11.78
C THR A 68 1.52 13.12 -11.93
N LYS A 69 2.04 13.28 -13.16
CA LYS A 69 3.17 14.18 -13.44
C LYS A 69 2.80 15.63 -13.08
N ASP A 70 1.57 16.04 -13.41
CA ASP A 70 1.09 17.41 -13.25
C ASP A 70 0.84 17.69 -11.76
N GLU A 71 0.21 16.73 -11.06
CA GLU A 71 0.02 16.79 -9.60
C GLU A 71 1.35 16.89 -8.84
N LEU A 72 2.33 16.06 -9.20
CA LEU A 72 3.62 16.02 -8.51
C LEU A 72 4.59 17.11 -8.97
N HIS A 73 4.27 17.83 -10.05
CA HIS A 73 5.15 18.80 -10.70
C HIS A 73 6.50 18.20 -11.09
N VAL A 74 6.47 16.99 -11.68
CA VAL A 74 7.66 16.27 -12.16
C VAL A 74 7.47 15.82 -13.61
N HIS A 75 8.56 15.41 -14.26
CA HIS A 75 8.48 14.86 -15.60
C HIS A 75 7.79 13.49 -15.61
N VAL A 76 7.04 13.18 -16.68
CA VAL A 76 6.32 11.89 -16.81
C VAL A 76 7.25 10.67 -16.73
N ASN A 77 8.47 10.79 -17.27
CA ASN A 77 9.49 9.74 -17.15
C ASN A 77 9.89 9.49 -15.69
N THR A 78 9.95 10.53 -14.85
CA THR A 78 10.21 10.37 -13.42
C THR A 78 9.09 9.60 -12.74
N VAL A 79 7.82 9.86 -13.10
CA VAL A 79 6.69 9.08 -12.59
C VAL A 79 6.81 7.62 -13.02
N ALA A 80 7.05 7.36 -14.31
CA ALA A 80 7.19 6.01 -14.85
C ALA A 80 8.31 5.23 -14.15
N GLN A 81 9.49 5.82 -13.98
CA GLN A 81 10.63 5.21 -13.28
C GLN A 81 10.32 4.91 -11.82
N ARG A 82 9.61 5.81 -11.13
CA ARG A 82 9.18 5.60 -9.74
C ARG A 82 8.16 4.48 -9.63
N LEU A 83 7.18 4.40 -10.55
CA LEU A 83 6.20 3.31 -10.58
C LEU A 83 6.82 1.97 -10.95
N GLU A 84 7.80 1.94 -11.86
CA GLU A 84 8.59 0.74 -12.16
C GLU A 84 9.39 0.27 -10.93
N ARG A 85 9.96 1.21 -10.17
CA ARG A 85 10.61 0.89 -8.90
C ARG A 85 9.62 0.32 -7.89
N VAL A 86 8.42 0.89 -7.79
CA VAL A 86 7.35 0.37 -6.93
C VAL A 86 6.99 -1.07 -7.34
N GLY A 87 6.84 -1.36 -8.63
CA GLY A 87 6.56 -2.72 -9.09
C GLY A 87 7.66 -3.72 -8.71
N ARG A 88 8.92 -3.30 -8.76
CA ARG A 88 10.05 -4.13 -8.26
C ARG A 88 10.04 -4.37 -6.76
N LEU A 89 9.41 -3.48 -5.98
CA LEU A 89 9.29 -3.63 -4.53
C LEU A 89 8.05 -4.45 -4.17
N LEU A 90 6.90 -4.17 -4.78
CA LEU A 90 5.60 -4.72 -4.36
C LEU A 90 5.16 -5.97 -5.13
N GLY A 91 5.91 -6.37 -6.17
CA GLY A 91 5.56 -7.44 -7.09
C GLY A 91 4.91 -6.92 -8.38
N GLU A 92 5.01 -7.67 -9.47
CA GLU A 92 4.53 -7.27 -10.81
C GLU A 92 3.00 -7.08 -10.86
N ASP A 93 2.27 -7.76 -9.97
CA ASP A 93 0.81 -7.75 -9.88
C ASP A 93 0.25 -6.64 -8.96
N TRP A 94 1.09 -5.70 -8.50
CA TRP A 94 0.69 -4.65 -7.56
C TRP A 94 -0.46 -3.75 -8.07
N GLN A 95 -0.66 -3.69 -9.39
CA GLN A 95 -1.76 -2.95 -10.04
C GLN A 95 -3.02 -3.78 -10.26
N SER A 96 -3.02 -5.07 -9.91
CA SER A 96 -4.24 -5.88 -9.95
C SER A 96 -5.33 -5.25 -9.06
N PRO A 97 -6.62 -5.34 -9.40
CA PRO A 97 -7.68 -4.62 -8.67
C PRO A 97 -7.67 -4.87 -7.16
N ALA A 98 -7.41 -6.11 -6.73
CA ALA A 98 -7.33 -6.47 -5.31
C ALA A 98 -6.12 -5.82 -4.63
N ARG A 99 -4.92 -5.95 -5.21
CA ARG A 99 -3.68 -5.36 -4.66
C ARG A 99 -3.72 -3.84 -4.66
N ALA A 100 -4.25 -3.23 -5.71
CA ALA A 100 -4.41 -1.79 -5.81
C ALA A 100 -5.35 -1.23 -4.72
N LEU A 101 -6.39 -1.97 -4.34
CA LEU A 101 -7.27 -1.60 -3.22
C LEU A 101 -6.52 -1.68 -1.89
N GLU A 102 -5.81 -2.77 -1.64
CA GLU A 102 -5.01 -2.95 -0.42
C GLU A 102 -3.98 -1.83 -0.25
N ILE A 103 -3.24 -1.51 -1.32
CA ILE A 103 -2.22 -0.46 -1.30
C ILE A 103 -2.86 0.91 -1.01
N GLN A 104 -3.99 1.24 -1.64
CA GLN A 104 -4.71 2.49 -1.34
C GLN A 104 -5.15 2.58 0.12
N LEU A 105 -5.62 1.47 0.71
CA LEU A 105 -6.00 1.43 2.12
C LEU A 105 -4.78 1.57 3.03
N ALA A 106 -3.69 0.87 2.73
CA ALA A 106 -2.45 0.96 3.49
C ALA A 106 -1.88 2.38 3.45
N LEU A 107 -1.91 3.07 2.31
CA LEU A 107 -1.50 4.47 2.18
C LEU A 107 -2.33 5.40 3.07
N ARG A 108 -3.67 5.22 3.09
CA ARG A 108 -4.56 6.01 3.95
C ARG A 108 -4.30 5.74 5.44
N LEU A 109 -4.15 4.48 5.84
CA LEU A 109 -3.88 4.08 7.22
C LEU A 109 -2.51 4.58 7.70
N HIS A 110 -1.48 4.50 6.84
CA HIS A 110 -0.15 5.04 7.12
C HIS A 110 -0.19 6.55 7.38
N ARG A 111 -0.95 7.31 6.57
CA ARG A 111 -1.13 8.76 6.77
C ARG A 111 -1.81 9.12 8.08
N LEU A 112 -2.77 8.30 8.53
CA LEU A 112 -3.46 8.52 9.81
C LEU A 112 -2.61 8.12 11.01
N SER A 113 -1.65 7.21 10.81
CA SER A 113 -0.74 6.73 11.87
C SER A 113 0.52 7.56 12.00
N ALA A 114 0.93 8.27 10.93
CA ALA A 114 2.05 9.18 10.96
C ALA A 114 1.71 10.43 11.80
N PRO A 115 2.60 10.87 12.71
CA PRO A 115 2.39 12.13 13.42
C PRO A 115 2.26 13.28 12.41
N PRO A 116 1.40 14.29 12.66
CA PRO A 116 1.23 15.42 11.76
C PRO A 116 2.58 16.09 11.53
N ARG A 117 2.95 16.26 10.25
CA ARG A 117 4.13 17.04 9.86
C ARG A 117 3.75 18.52 10.04
N HIS A 118 4.21 19.11 11.15
CA HIS A 118 4.14 20.56 11.41
C HIS A 118 5.14 21.32 10.54
#